data_AF-A0AAW0QG60-F1
#
_entry.id   AF-A0AAW0QG60-F1
#
_cell.length_a   1.000
_cell.length_b   1.000
_cell.length_c   1.000
_cell.angle_alpha   90.00
_cell.angle_beta   90.00
_cell.angle_gamma   90.00
#
_symmetry.space_group_name_H-M   'P 1'
#
loop_
_entity.id
_entity.type
_entity.pdbx_description
1 polymer ?
#
loop_
_entity_poly.entity_id
_entity_poly.type
_entity_poly.pdbx_seq_one_letter_code
_entity_poly.pdbx_strand_id
1 'polypeptide(L)'
;MAVRDAYFPVVIIFIVIDSIAVGLRLVIRKSKGAIGYDDFAMLLSLIGFVLFGAVELTSIRYGIGATAMEPTFDPTNAAKYFTIAAVVYLLASGVSKVGVGLVLYRLADSTDMYKSRWFLMGCIILTAVWFLGGALVFALQCRPLAKAWDLTGTAPGSCMPVSVIGNTGIAISAGDVFFTTIFASSLVD
;
A
#
# COMPACT_ATOMS: atom_id res chain seq x y z
N MET A 1 -8.96 -0.01 26.22
CA MET A 1 -7.84 -0.10 25.26
C MET A 1 -8.05 0.96 24.21
N ALA A 2 -7.17 1.96 24.13
CA ALA A 2 -7.27 2.95 23.07
C ALA A 2 -6.98 2.25 21.73
N VAL A 3 -7.66 2.65 20.65
CA VAL A 3 -7.43 2.09 19.29
C VAL A 3 -5.95 2.13 18.91
N ARG A 4 -5.24 3.16 19.38
CA ARG A 4 -3.79 3.35 19.24
C ARG A 4 -2.96 2.22 19.83
N ASP A 5 -3.34 1.70 21.00
CA ASP A 5 -2.57 0.66 21.70
C ASP A 5 -2.71 -0.71 21.04
N ALA A 6 -3.85 -0.96 20.39
CA ALA A 6 -4.10 -2.18 19.63
C ALA A 6 -3.37 -2.19 18.28
N TYR A 7 -3.01 -1.02 17.73
CA TYR A 7 -2.40 -0.92 16.41
C TYR A 7 -1.00 -1.55 16.35
N PHE A 8 -0.18 -1.29 17.36
CA PHE A 8 1.20 -1.81 17.42
C PHE A 8 1.29 -3.35 17.34
N PRO A 9 0.60 -4.14 18.19
CA PRO A 9 0.65 -5.59 18.09
C PRO A 9 0.05 -6.11 16.78
N VAL A 10 -0.99 -5.45 16.26
CA VAL A 10 -1.66 -5.86 15.01
C VAL A 10 -0.70 -5.78 13.83
N VAL A 11 0.02 -4.66 13.66
CA VAL A 11 1.01 -4.51 12.57
C VAL A 11 2.09 -5.58 12.64
N ILE A 12 2.62 -5.86 13.84
CA ILE A 12 3.66 -6.88 14.02
C ILE A 12 3.13 -8.27 13.67
N ILE A 13 1.94 -8.63 14.13
CA ILE A 13 1.33 -9.93 13.84
C ILE A 13 1.18 -10.11 12.32
N PHE A 14 0.67 -9.11 11.60
CA PHE A 14 0.53 -9.20 10.15
C PHE A 14 1.86 -9.30 9.43
N ILE A 15 2.89 -8.56 9.85
CA ILE A 15 4.25 -8.67 9.27
C ILE A 15 4.81 -10.07 9.47
N VAL A 16 4.64 -10.66 10.65
CA VAL A 16 5.13 -12.02 10.95
C VAL A 16 4.40 -13.06 10.09
N ILE A 17 3.07 -12.97 10.02
CA ILE A 17 2.25 -13.89 9.21
C ILE A 17 2.64 -13.80 7.74
N ASP A 18 2.76 -12.57 7.19
CA ASP A 18 3.12 -12.36 5.79
C ASP A 18 4.55 -12.85 5.48
N SER A 19 5.49 -12.60 6.40
CA SER A 19 6.88 -13.10 6.28
C SER A 19 6.93 -14.62 6.23
N ILE A 20 6.14 -15.31 7.06
CA ILE A 20 6.06 -16.78 7.05
C ILE A 20 5.43 -17.27 5.74
N ALA A 21 4.34 -16.65 5.29
CA ALA A 21 3.65 -17.02 4.06
C ALA A 21 4.55 -16.86 2.82
N VAL A 22 5.21 -15.71 2.69
CA VAL A 22 6.16 -15.43 1.60
C VAL A 22 7.37 -16.35 1.70
N GLY A 23 7.92 -16.56 2.90
CA GLY A 23 9.05 -17.47 3.13
C GLY A 23 8.73 -18.91 2.69
N LEU A 24 7.58 -19.44 3.10
CA LEU A 24 7.13 -20.78 2.71
C LEU A 24 6.97 -20.89 1.19
N ARG A 25 6.36 -19.89 0.56
CA ARG A 25 6.19 -19.83 -0.90
C ARG A 25 7.53 -19.87 -1.63
N LEU A 26 8.51 -19.08 -1.19
CA LEU A 26 9.84 -19.04 -1.79
C LEU A 26 10.58 -20.37 -1.62
N VAL A 27 10.49 -21.01 -0.46
CA VAL A 27 11.11 -22.33 -0.20
C VAL A 27 10.52 -23.38 -1.14
N ILE A 28 9.20 -23.47 -1.25
CA ILE A 28 8.52 -24.44 -2.12
C ILE A 28 8.89 -24.19 -3.59
N ARG A 29 8.85 -22.93 -4.04
CA ARG A 29 9.15 -22.59 -5.44
C ARG A 29 10.63 -22.77 -5.79
N LYS A 30 11.53 -22.48 -4.85
CA LYS A 30 12.97 -22.76 -4.99
C LYS A 30 13.22 -24.28 -5.08
N SER A 31 12.55 -25.08 -4.25
CA SER A 31 12.66 -26.55 -4.30
C SER A 31 12.14 -27.13 -5.63
N LYS A 32 11.16 -26.48 -6.26
CA LYS A 32 10.64 -26.87 -7.58
C LYS A 32 11.41 -26.25 -8.75
N GLY A 33 12.46 -25.45 -8.49
CA GLY A 33 13.21 -24.73 -9.54
C GLY A 33 12.37 -23.72 -10.33
N ALA A 34 11.24 -23.27 -9.80
CA ALA A 34 10.20 -22.54 -10.53
C ALA A 34 10.11 -21.05 -10.16
N ILE A 35 11.22 -20.46 -9.68
CA ILE A 35 11.27 -19.02 -9.33
C ILE A 35 10.89 -18.19 -10.55
N GLY A 36 9.97 -17.25 -10.38
CA GLY A 36 9.51 -16.35 -11.43
C GLY A 36 9.47 -14.90 -10.98
N TYR A 37 9.17 -13.99 -11.91
CA TYR A 37 9.03 -12.55 -11.63
C TYR A 37 7.98 -12.22 -10.56
N ASP A 38 6.94 -13.04 -10.46
CA ASP A 38 5.94 -12.96 -9.41
C ASP A 38 6.53 -13.08 -7.99
N ASP A 39 7.52 -13.95 -7.78
CA ASP A 39 8.15 -14.13 -6.48
C ASP A 39 8.91 -12.86 -6.03
N PHE A 40 9.48 -12.14 -7.00
CA PHE A 40 10.12 -10.85 -6.75
C PHE A 40 9.09 -9.77 -6.41
N ALA A 41 7.95 -9.74 -7.10
CA ALA A 41 6.87 -8.81 -6.80
C ALA A 41 6.32 -9.01 -5.37
N MET A 42 6.15 -10.26 -4.92
CA MET A 42 5.75 -10.52 -3.53
C MET A 42 6.81 -10.11 -2.51
N LEU A 43 8.09 -10.40 -2.77
CA LEU A 43 9.18 -9.97 -1.88
C LEU A 43 9.23 -8.44 -1.76
N LEU A 44 9.06 -7.74 -2.88
CA LEU A 44 9.01 -6.28 -2.90
C LEU A 44 7.79 -5.76 -2.13
N SER A 45 6.64 -6.43 -2.23
CA SER A 45 5.45 -6.10 -1.47
C SER A 45 5.67 -6.27 0.05
N LEU A 46 6.29 -7.38 0.49
CA LEU A 46 6.63 -7.60 1.90
C LEU A 46 7.57 -6.51 2.43
N ILE A 47 8.62 -6.16 1.67
CA ILE A 47 9.52 -5.06 2.03
C ILE A 47 8.74 -3.75 2.17
N GLY A 48 7.86 -3.45 1.21
CA GLY A 48 6.99 -2.27 1.25
C GLY A 48 6.08 -2.25 2.47
N PHE A 49 5.52 -3.40 2.86
CA PHE A 49 4.66 -3.53 4.03
C PHE A 49 5.43 -3.34 5.35
N VAL A 50 6.64 -3.88 5.44
CA VAL A 50 7.53 -3.65 6.60
C VAL A 50 7.92 -2.17 6.70
N LEU A 51 8.25 -1.52 5.58
CA LEU A 51 8.56 -0.08 5.55
C LEU A 51 7.35 0.76 5.96
N PHE A 52 6.16 0.45 5.44
CA PHE A 52 4.92 1.09 5.84
C PHE A 52 4.70 0.96 7.36
N GLY A 53 4.78 -0.25 7.89
CA GLY A 53 4.64 -0.50 9.33
C GLY A 53 5.65 0.29 10.16
N ALA A 54 6.93 0.32 9.77
CA ALA A 54 7.95 1.07 10.50
C ALA A 54 7.68 2.59 10.53
N VAL A 55 7.33 3.17 9.37
CA VAL A 55 7.07 4.60 9.24
C VAL A 55 5.77 4.99 9.98
N GLU A 56 4.73 4.17 9.88
CA GLU A 56 3.43 4.46 10.50
C GLU A 56 3.47 4.26 12.02
N LEU A 57 4.17 3.25 12.53
CA LEU A 57 4.40 3.13 13.97
C LEU A 57 5.23 4.32 14.51
N THR A 58 6.11 4.88 13.69
CA THR A 58 6.85 6.10 14.02
C THR A 58 5.93 7.32 14.04
N SER A 59 5.01 7.46 13.07
CA SER A 59 4.02 8.56 13.05
C SER A 59 3.13 8.55 14.30
N ILE A 60 2.67 7.37 14.72
CA ILE A 60 1.87 7.16 15.94
C ILE A 60 2.66 7.53 17.20
N ARG A 61 3.95 7.17 17.28
CA ARG A 61 4.81 7.55 18.41
C ARG A 61 4.97 9.05 18.58
N TYR A 62 4.92 9.81 17.48
CA TYR A 62 4.97 11.27 17.52
C TYR A 62 3.61 11.94 17.82
N GLY A 63 2.54 11.16 18.03
CA GLY A 63 1.26 11.67 18.50
C GLY A 63 0.09 11.56 17.52
N ILE A 64 0.26 10.91 16.35
CA ILE A 64 -0.88 10.61 15.46
C ILE A 64 -1.91 9.77 16.22
N GLY A 65 -3.18 10.20 16.18
CA GLY A 65 -4.31 9.50 16.79
C GLY A 65 -4.38 9.60 18.33
N ALA A 66 -3.60 10.48 18.96
CA ALA A 66 -3.72 10.76 20.39
C ALA A 66 -5.00 11.56 20.70
N THR A 67 -5.75 11.14 21.72
CA THR A 67 -6.94 11.87 22.22
C THR A 67 -6.60 13.15 22.96
N ALA A 68 -5.40 13.24 23.53
CA ALA A 68 -4.85 14.44 24.14
C ALA A 68 -3.42 14.65 23.64
N MET A 69 -3.06 15.90 23.34
CA MET A 69 -1.69 16.25 22.98
C MET A 69 -0.82 16.24 24.23
N GLU A 70 0.18 15.35 24.25
CA GLU A 70 1.21 15.35 25.29
C GLU A 70 2.34 16.31 24.89
N PRO A 71 2.99 16.99 25.85
CA PRO A 71 4.08 17.93 25.57
C PRO A 71 5.34 17.26 24.97
N THR A 72 5.39 15.93 24.99
CA THR A 72 6.44 15.11 24.36
C THR A 72 6.18 14.84 22.87
N PHE A 73 4.98 15.12 22.36
CA PHE A 73 4.62 14.88 20.97
C PHE A 73 5.12 15.99 20.06
N ASP A 74 5.63 15.58 18.90
CA ASP A 74 6.04 16.49 17.83
C ASP A 74 5.06 16.35 16.67
N PRO A 75 4.04 17.22 16.59
CA PRO A 75 2.96 17.08 15.62
C PRO A 75 3.45 17.33 14.18
N THR A 76 4.55 18.07 13.98
CA THR A 76 5.16 18.28 12.67
C THR A 76 5.80 16.99 12.16
N ASN A 77 6.59 16.32 13.00
CA ASN A 77 7.16 15.03 12.63
C ASN A 77 6.06 13.95 12.49
N ALA A 78 5.03 13.99 13.34
CA ALA A 78 3.86 13.12 13.24
C ALA A 78 3.21 13.22 11.84
N ALA A 79 2.88 14.43 11.40
CA ALA A 79 2.26 14.68 10.09
C ALA A 79 3.18 14.29 8.91
N LYS A 80 4.49 14.55 9.05
CA LYS A 80 5.50 14.18 8.05
C LYS A 80 5.57 12.66 7.86
N TYR A 81 5.75 11.90 8.95
CA TYR A 81 5.82 10.44 8.87
C TYR A 81 4.49 9.84 8.41
N PHE A 82 3.34 10.41 8.81
CA PHE A 82 2.04 9.96 8.34
C PHE A 82 1.85 10.14 6.82
N THR A 83 2.29 11.28 6.28
CA THR A 83 2.23 11.52 4.83
C THR A 83 3.15 10.56 4.07
N ILE A 84 4.36 10.30 4.60
CA ILE A 84 5.27 9.32 4.02
C ILE A 84 4.66 7.92 4.08
N ALA A 85 4.06 7.53 5.22
CA ALA A 85 3.39 6.25 5.40
C ALA A 85 2.27 6.05 4.38
N ALA A 86 1.44 7.07 4.14
CA ALA A 86 0.37 7.03 3.14
C ALA A 86 0.92 6.74 1.73
N VAL A 87 1.99 7.41 1.31
CA VAL A 87 2.61 7.16 -0.01
C VAL A 87 3.18 5.75 -0.08
N VAL A 88 3.93 5.31 0.93
CA VAL A 88 4.51 3.96 0.98
C VAL A 88 3.43 2.89 0.97
N TYR A 89 2.33 3.08 1.72
CA TYR A 89 1.17 2.19 1.73
C TYR A 89 0.57 2.00 0.34
N LEU A 90 0.36 3.10 -0.40
CA LEU A 90 -0.25 3.05 -1.74
C LEU A 90 0.66 2.33 -2.74
N LEU A 91 1.97 2.58 -2.68
CA LEU A 91 2.93 1.89 -3.53
C LEU A 91 3.02 0.39 -3.18
N ALA A 92 3.13 0.05 -1.90
CA ALA A 92 3.19 -1.32 -1.44
C ALA A 92 1.92 -2.11 -1.80
N SER A 93 0.74 -1.49 -1.66
CA SER A 93 -0.55 -2.07 -2.03
C SER A 93 -0.68 -2.26 -3.55
N GLY A 94 -0.19 -1.30 -4.35
CA GLY A 94 -0.15 -1.46 -5.80
C GLY A 94 0.74 -2.62 -6.24
N VAL A 95 1.94 -2.74 -5.66
CA VAL A 95 2.88 -3.84 -5.94
C VAL A 95 2.29 -5.20 -5.55
N SER A 96 1.61 -5.29 -4.40
CA SER A 96 0.98 -6.54 -3.95
C SER A 96 -0.07 -7.04 -4.94
N LYS A 97 -0.95 -6.14 -5.41
CA LYS A 97 -2.02 -6.46 -6.36
C LYS A 97 -1.47 -6.81 -7.75
N VAL A 98 -0.45 -6.09 -8.21
CA VAL A 98 0.25 -6.42 -9.46
C VAL A 98 0.90 -7.80 -9.36
N GLY A 99 1.51 -8.15 -8.21
CA GLY A 99 2.03 -9.49 -7.96
C GLY A 99 0.97 -10.57 -8.14
N VAL A 100 -0.18 -10.44 -7.46
CA VAL A 100 -1.32 -11.37 -7.62
C VAL A 100 -1.76 -11.47 -9.08
N GLY A 101 -1.89 -10.35 -9.78
CA GLY A 101 -2.24 -10.34 -11.19
C GLY A 101 -1.23 -11.08 -12.08
N LEU A 102 0.07 -10.97 -11.79
CA LEU A 102 1.13 -11.72 -12.50
C LEU A 102 1.03 -13.23 -12.25
N VAL A 103 0.66 -13.67 -11.05
CA VAL A 103 0.36 -15.09 -10.77
C VAL A 103 -0.74 -15.58 -11.70
N LEU A 104 -1.86 -14.85 -11.73
CA LEU A 104 -3.03 -15.22 -12.52
C LEU A 104 -2.71 -15.23 -14.01
N TYR A 105 -1.96 -14.24 -14.47
CA TYR A 105 -1.51 -14.17 -15.86
C TYR A 105 -0.66 -15.39 -16.25
N ARG A 106 0.24 -15.84 -15.36
CA ARG A 106 1.04 -17.04 -15.58
C ARG A 106 0.20 -18.33 -15.54
N LEU A 107 -0.82 -18.39 -14.69
CA LEU A 107 -1.71 -19.55 -14.62
C LEU A 107 -2.58 -19.66 -15.88
N ALA A 108 -3.12 -18.55 -16.36
CA ALA A 108 -3.90 -18.49 -17.60
C ALA A 108 -3.08 -18.86 -18.86
N ASP A 109 -1.76 -18.68 -18.83
CA ASP A 109 -0.85 -19.12 -19.90
C ASP A 109 -0.84 -20.64 -20.09
N SER A 110 -1.17 -21.41 -19.04
CA SER A 110 -1.19 -22.87 -19.09
C SER A 110 -2.47 -23.49 -19.66
N THR A 111 -3.55 -22.71 -19.82
CA THR A 111 -4.90 -23.20 -20.17
C THR A 111 -5.43 -22.73 -21.54
N ASP A 112 -4.58 -22.20 -22.42
CA ASP A 112 -4.91 -21.82 -23.81
C ASP A 112 -6.03 -20.76 -23.97
N MET A 113 -6.31 -19.98 -22.92
CA MET A 113 -7.36 -18.95 -22.88
C MET A 113 -6.84 -17.57 -23.34
N TYR A 114 -6.51 -17.44 -24.63
CA TYR A 114 -5.92 -16.21 -25.20
C TYR A 114 -6.73 -14.92 -24.94
N LYS A 115 -8.08 -14.98 -24.88
CA LYS A 115 -8.94 -13.82 -24.57
C LYS A 115 -8.80 -13.37 -23.11
N SER A 116 -8.61 -14.30 -22.18
CA SER A 116 -8.43 -14.01 -20.76
C SER A 116 -7.10 -13.29 -20.50
N ARG A 117 -6.04 -13.60 -21.27
CA ARG A 117 -4.72 -12.94 -21.14
C ARG A 117 -4.77 -11.43 -21.39
N TRP A 118 -5.43 -10.99 -22.46
CA TRP A 118 -5.51 -9.56 -22.77
C TRP A 118 -6.31 -8.79 -21.72
N PHE A 119 -7.38 -9.40 -21.21
CA PHE A 119 -8.16 -8.85 -20.12
C PHE A 119 -7.34 -8.72 -18.83
N LEU A 120 -6.68 -9.80 -18.39
CA LEU A 120 -5.83 -9.82 -17.20
C LEU A 120 -4.69 -8.80 -17.29
N MET A 121 -4.03 -8.69 -18.46
CA MET A 121 -2.99 -7.69 -18.68
C MET A 121 -3.54 -6.27 -18.54
N GLY A 122 -4.73 -6.00 -19.12
CA GLY A 122 -5.43 -4.73 -18.94
C GLY A 122 -5.72 -4.42 -17.47
N CYS A 123 -6.23 -5.39 -16.71
CA CYS A 123 -6.50 -5.24 -15.27
C CYS A 123 -5.23 -4.95 -14.46
N ILE A 124 -4.11 -5.63 -14.76
CA ILE A 124 -2.82 -5.38 -14.09
C ILE A 124 -2.35 -3.95 -14.34
N ILE A 125 -2.39 -3.48 -15.59
CA ILE A 125 -1.97 -2.13 -15.96
C ILE A 125 -2.87 -1.09 -15.29
N LEU A 126 -4.19 -1.28 -15.33
CA LEU A 126 -5.15 -0.39 -14.69
C LEU A 126 -4.93 -0.31 -13.18
N THR A 127 -4.66 -1.44 -12.53
CA THR A 127 -4.33 -1.51 -11.10
C THR A 127 -3.06 -0.70 -10.81
N ALA A 128 -1.99 -0.92 -11.57
CA ALA A 128 -0.73 -0.21 -11.39
C ALA A 128 -0.92 1.31 -11.54
N VAL A 129 -1.61 1.76 -12.59
CA VAL A 129 -1.90 3.18 -12.83
C VAL A 129 -2.76 3.77 -11.72
N TRP A 130 -3.75 3.04 -11.22
CA TRP A 130 -4.63 3.50 -10.14
C TRP A 130 -3.87 3.79 -8.85
N PHE A 131 -3.07 2.83 -8.38
CA PHE A 131 -2.29 3.00 -7.16
C PHE A 131 -1.14 4.00 -7.32
N LEU A 132 -0.47 4.04 -8.47
CA LEU A 132 0.54 5.05 -8.77
C LEU A 132 -0.06 6.46 -8.81
N GLY A 133 -1.22 6.62 -9.44
CA GLY A 133 -1.96 7.89 -9.47
C GLY A 133 -2.34 8.34 -8.06
N GLY A 134 -2.88 7.43 -7.24
CA GLY A 134 -3.16 7.68 -5.83
C GLY A 134 -1.91 8.12 -5.05
N ALA A 135 -0.81 7.36 -5.19
CA ALA A 135 0.46 7.69 -4.52
C ALA A 135 0.97 9.08 -4.92
N LEU A 136 0.84 9.46 -6.19
CA LEU A 136 1.21 10.79 -6.67
C LEU A 136 0.32 11.90 -6.09
N VAL A 137 -0.98 11.67 -5.94
CA VAL A 137 -1.90 12.65 -5.31
C VAL A 137 -1.48 12.92 -3.87
N PHE A 138 -1.16 11.88 -3.10
CA PHE A 138 -0.68 12.04 -1.72
C PHE A 138 0.74 12.62 -1.66
N ALA A 139 1.64 12.20 -2.54
CA ALA A 139 3.00 12.73 -2.61
C ALA A 139 3.06 14.20 -3.06
N LEU A 140 2.05 14.67 -3.79
CA LEU A 140 1.96 16.03 -4.33
C LEU A 140 0.77 16.81 -3.75
N GLN A 141 0.27 16.40 -2.58
CA GLN A 141 -0.90 17.02 -1.94
C GLN A 141 -0.68 18.51 -1.62
N CYS A 142 0.58 18.94 -1.49
CA CYS A 142 0.97 20.34 -1.29
C CYS A 142 2.14 20.73 -2.20
N ARG A 143 2.20 22.02 -2.57
CA ARG A 143 3.32 22.62 -3.29
C ARG A 143 3.86 23.84 -2.52
N PRO A 144 5.06 23.77 -1.91
CA PRO A 144 5.95 22.61 -1.81
C PRO A 144 5.43 21.53 -0.86
N LEU A 145 5.87 20.28 -1.03
CA LEU A 145 5.47 19.15 -0.17
C LEU A 145 5.75 19.42 1.32
N ALA A 146 6.79 20.19 1.63
CA ALA A 146 7.11 20.60 2.99
C ALA A 146 5.97 21.32 3.74
N LYS A 147 5.06 21.95 2.99
CA LYS A 147 3.89 22.60 3.56
C LYS A 147 2.86 21.61 4.13
N ALA A 148 2.89 20.34 3.70
CA ALA A 148 1.97 19.31 4.20
C ALA A 148 2.12 19.02 5.69
N TRP A 149 3.30 19.27 6.26
CA TRP A 149 3.58 19.06 7.68
C TRP A 149 3.96 20.36 8.42
N ASP A 150 3.81 21.52 7.76
CA ASP A 150 4.00 22.80 8.42
C ASP A 150 2.72 23.23 9.15
N LEU A 151 2.72 23.01 10.47
CA LEU A 151 1.62 23.38 11.36
C LEU A 151 1.65 24.85 11.78
N THR A 152 2.76 25.55 11.55
CA THR A 152 2.88 26.98 11.86
C THR A 152 2.18 27.86 10.81
N GLY A 153 1.90 27.31 9.63
CA GLY A 153 1.27 28.02 8.52
C GLY A 153 2.13 29.12 7.91
N THR A 154 3.43 29.13 8.23
CA THR A 154 4.37 30.18 7.80
C THR A 154 4.99 29.88 6.44
N ALA A 155 5.01 28.62 6.02
CA ALA A 155 5.55 28.24 4.73
C ALA A 155 4.68 28.73 3.56
N PRO A 156 5.24 29.43 2.57
CA PRO A 156 4.52 29.82 1.36
C PRO A 156 4.15 28.58 0.53
N GLY A 157 2.98 28.60 -0.11
CA GLY A 157 2.52 27.49 -0.96
C GLY A 157 1.02 27.25 -0.90
N SER A 158 0.54 26.28 -1.67
CA SER A 158 -0.87 25.85 -1.66
C SER A 158 -0.96 24.34 -1.45
N CYS A 159 -2.03 23.92 -0.78
CA CYS A 159 -2.37 22.51 -0.57
C CYS A 159 -3.73 22.23 -1.21
N MET A 160 -3.92 20.99 -1.63
CA MET A 160 -5.23 20.50 -2.03
C MET A 160 -6.20 20.59 -0.84
N PRO A 161 -7.49 20.87 -1.09
CA PRO A 161 -8.47 20.88 -0.02
C PRO A 161 -8.60 19.49 0.59
N VAL A 162 -8.85 19.43 1.91
CA VAL A 162 -8.97 18.17 2.67
C VAL A 162 -10.04 17.25 2.08
N SER A 163 -11.10 17.81 1.49
CA SER A 163 -12.15 17.06 0.80
C SER A 163 -11.63 16.26 -0.39
N VAL A 164 -10.66 16.80 -1.16
CA VAL A 164 -10.07 16.09 -2.30
C VAL A 164 -9.24 14.91 -1.80
N ILE A 165 -8.40 15.12 -0.78
CA ILE A 165 -7.58 14.05 -0.19
C ILE A 165 -8.47 12.95 0.40
N GLY A 166 -9.53 13.33 1.13
CA GLY A 166 -10.51 12.40 1.67
C GLY A 166 -11.23 11.59 0.58
N ASN A 167 -11.72 12.27 -0.45
CA ASN A 167 -12.40 11.62 -1.58
C ASN A 167 -11.46 10.71 -2.36
N THR A 168 -10.19 11.09 -2.53
CA THR A 168 -9.17 10.22 -3.14
C THR A 168 -8.94 8.97 -2.28
N GLY A 169 -8.87 9.09 -0.95
CA GLY A 169 -8.76 7.94 -0.05
C GLY A 169 -9.94 6.96 -0.19
N ILE A 170 -11.17 7.48 -0.27
CA ILE A 170 -12.38 6.68 -0.50
C ILE A 170 -12.31 6.00 -1.87
N ALA A 171 -11.96 6.74 -2.92
CA ALA A 171 -11.84 6.21 -4.28
C ALA A 171 -10.79 5.09 -4.36
N ILE A 172 -9.62 5.29 -3.74
CA ILE A 172 -8.57 4.27 -3.69
C ILE A 172 -9.08 3.00 -3.01
N SER A 173 -9.76 3.13 -1.87
CA SER A 173 -10.30 1.99 -1.13
C SER A 173 -11.35 1.24 -1.95
N ALA A 174 -12.23 1.96 -2.65
CA ALA A 174 -13.21 1.35 -3.56
C ALA A 174 -12.54 0.63 -4.74
N GLY A 175 -11.50 1.24 -5.33
CA GLY A 175 -10.70 0.62 -6.37
C GLY A 175 -9.99 -0.65 -5.90
N ASP A 176 -9.48 -0.66 -4.67
CA ASP A 176 -8.84 -1.83 -4.09
C ASP A 176 -9.79 -3.04 -4.00
N VAL A 177 -11.01 -2.81 -3.50
CA VAL A 177 -12.05 -3.84 -3.45
C VAL A 177 -12.40 -4.32 -4.85
N PHE A 178 -12.59 -3.39 -5.79
CA PHE A 178 -12.93 -3.70 -7.19
C PHE A 178 -11.86 -4.55 -7.91
N PHE A 179 -10.58 -4.20 -7.78
CA PHE A 179 -9.52 -5.01 -8.40
C PHE A 179 -9.44 -6.40 -7.76
N THR A 180 -9.66 -6.50 -6.44
CA THR A 180 -9.69 -7.79 -5.74
C THR A 180 -10.82 -8.69 -6.25
N THR A 181 -12.03 -8.15 -6.40
CA THR A 181 -13.17 -8.94 -6.88
C THR A 181 -12.97 -9.41 -8.32
N ILE A 182 -12.39 -8.58 -9.19
CA ILE A 182 -12.04 -8.96 -10.56
C ILE A 182 -11.01 -10.09 -10.60
N PHE A 183 -9.95 -9.98 -9.80
CA PHE A 183 -8.94 -11.04 -9.74
C PHE A 183 -9.51 -12.34 -9.17
N ALA A 184 -10.43 -12.25 -8.21
CA ALA A 184 -11.12 -13.41 -7.66
C ALA A 184 -12.09 -14.06 -8.65
N SER A 185 -12.87 -13.28 -9.42
CA SER A 185 -13.78 -13.86 -10.42
C SER A 185 -13.02 -14.57 -11.54
N SER A 186 -11.85 -14.05 -11.91
CA SER A 186 -10.99 -14.64 -12.95
C SER A 186 -10.39 -16.01 -12.57
N LEU A 187 -10.57 -16.47 -11.33
CA LEU A 187 -10.13 -17.80 -10.86
C LEU A 187 -11.23 -18.87 -10.98
N VAL A 188 -12.50 -18.46 -11.14
CA VAL A 188 -13.66 -19.36 -11.12
C VAL A 188 -14.09 -19.78 -12.54
N ASP A 189 -13.68 -19.02 -13.55
CA ASP A 189 -13.91 -19.29 -14.98
C ASP A 189 -12.80 -20.14 -15.60
#